data_AF-A0A960K4V9-F1
#
_entry.id   AF-A0A960K4V9-F1
#
_cell.length_a   1.000
_cell.length_b   1.000
_cell.length_c   1.000
_cell.angle_alpha   90.00
_cell.angle_beta   90.00
_cell.angle_gamma   90.00
#
_symmetry.space_group_name_H-M   'P 1'
#
loop_
_entity.id
_entity.type
_entity.pdbx_description
1 polymer ?
#
loop_
_entity_poly.entity_id
_entity_poly.type
_entity_poly.pdbx_seq_one_letter_code
_entity_poly.pdbx_strand_id
1 'polypeptide(L)'
;MNPPRLRKLTPKVVGIVVSLLLAEVLGWLALGFDGFRWAGWDHAQEVRRQVLDSAGALGTEARSREIDRVLARSSGAFTENVLHPFLGFVAKPVELEKWAGKTHPEAANLGFPTNTEALIQSPSPDRLLVGVFGGSVAQIFGVAGRQALADGLAKVPRFAGREVVVLDLALGGMNFPYT
;
A
#
# COMPACT_ATOMS: atom_id res chain seq x y z
N MET A 1 33.84 22.45 -13.21
CA MET A 1 32.95 21.54 -12.45
C MET A 1 33.73 20.26 -12.20
N ASN A 2 34.08 19.96 -10.94
CA ASN A 2 34.79 18.72 -10.62
C ASN A 2 33.77 17.57 -10.51
N PRO A 3 34.01 16.40 -11.13
CA PRO A 3 33.12 15.26 -11.00
C PRO A 3 33.07 14.78 -9.53
N PRO A 4 31.91 14.36 -9.03
CA PRO A 4 31.79 13.85 -7.67
C PRO A 4 32.69 12.63 -7.51
N ARG A 5 33.62 12.69 -6.55
CA ARG A 5 34.48 11.57 -6.20
C ARG A 5 33.62 10.48 -5.56
N LEU A 6 33.43 9.36 -6.27
CA LEU A 6 32.82 8.15 -5.73
C LEU A 6 33.61 7.70 -4.49
N ARG A 7 32.97 7.77 -3.32
CA ARG A 7 33.54 7.21 -2.08
C ARG A 7 33.68 5.71 -2.28
N LYS A 8 34.91 5.21 -2.24
CA LYS A 8 35.18 3.76 -2.26
C LYS A 8 34.51 3.14 -1.04
N LEU A 9 33.53 2.26 -1.27
CA LEU A 9 32.91 1.47 -0.21
C LEU A 9 33.98 0.56 0.40
N THR A 10 34.00 0.46 1.72
CA THR A 10 34.92 -0.46 2.39
C THR A 10 34.45 -1.90 2.15
N PRO A 11 35.37 -2.88 2.10
CA PRO A 11 35.01 -4.30 1.90
C PRO A 11 34.00 -4.82 2.92
N LYS A 12 33.95 -4.23 4.12
CA LYS A 12 32.93 -4.54 5.14
C LYS A 12 31.52 -4.16 4.70
N VAL A 13 31.34 -2.99 4.11
CA VAL A 13 30.02 -2.54 3.62
C VAL A 13 29.57 -3.39 2.43
N VAL A 14 30.50 -3.75 1.54
CA VAL A 14 30.21 -4.68 0.44
C VAL A 14 29.75 -6.04 0.98
N GLY A 15 30.44 -6.57 2.00
CA GLY A 15 30.06 -7.82 2.65
C GLY A 15 28.63 -7.78 3.22
N ILE A 16 28.27 -6.72 3.94
CA ILE A 16 26.92 -6.56 4.51
C ILE A 16 25.84 -6.52 3.41
N VAL A 17 26.07 -5.73 2.36
CA VAL A 17 25.12 -5.63 1.24
C VAL A 17 24.93 -6.98 0.55
N VAL A 18 26.03 -7.69 0.28
CA VAL A 18 25.96 -9.03 -0.33
C VAL A 18 25.22 -10.02 0.56
N SER A 19 25.45 -10.00 1.88
CA SER A 19 24.71 -10.86 2.81
C SER A 19 23.21 -10.56 2.85
N LEU A 20 22.82 -9.28 2.83
CA LEU A 20 21.41 -8.88 2.78
C LEU A 20 20.74 -9.34 1.48
N LEU A 21 21.40 -9.13 0.34
CA LEU A 21 20.89 -9.59 -0.96
C LEU A 21 20.77 -11.12 -1.01
N LEU A 22 21.75 -11.85 -0.45
CA LEU A 22 21.70 -13.30 -0.39
C LEU A 22 20.53 -13.79 0.48
N ALA A 23 20.31 -13.15 1.63
CA ALA A 23 19.18 -13.47 2.51
C ALA A 23 17.83 -13.19 1.82
N GLU A 24 17.73 -12.11 1.05
CA GLU A 24 16.54 -11.77 0.29
C GLU A 24 16.27 -12.77 -0.84
N VAL A 25 17.30 -13.19 -1.59
CA VAL A 25 17.18 -14.23 -2.62
C VAL A 25 16.76 -15.57 -2.00
N LEU A 26 17.37 -15.95 -0.88
CA LEU A 26 17.01 -17.18 -0.17
C LEU A 26 15.58 -17.11 0.38
N GLY A 27 15.15 -15.95 0.89
CA GLY A 27 13.77 -15.70 1.28
C GLY A 27 12.80 -15.84 0.12
N TRP A 28 13.12 -15.27 -1.04
CA TRP A 28 12.35 -15.43 -2.28
C TRP A 28 12.27 -16.88 -2.73
N LEU A 29 13.39 -17.62 -2.70
CA LEU A 29 13.42 -19.03 -3.06
C LEU A 29 12.61 -19.88 -2.07
N ALA A 30 12.69 -19.59 -0.77
CA ALA A 30 11.91 -20.29 0.25
C ALA A 30 10.40 -20.01 0.11
N LEU A 31 10.02 -18.76 -0.16
CA LEU A 31 8.62 -18.39 -0.44
C LEU A 31 8.10 -18.98 -1.75
N GLY A 32 8.99 -19.12 -2.75
CA GLY A 32 8.69 -19.77 -4.01
C GLY A 32 8.62 -21.29 -3.93
N PHE A 33 8.90 -21.90 -2.78
CA PHE A 33 8.97 -23.35 -2.60
C PHE A 33 7.90 -23.81 -1.60
N ASP A 34 6.69 -24.06 -2.08
CA ASP A 34 5.59 -24.61 -1.27
C ASP A 34 5.40 -26.10 -1.60
N GLY A 35 5.52 -26.97 -0.59
CA GLY A 35 5.19 -28.39 -0.70
C GLY A 35 5.87 -29.16 -1.85
N PHE A 36 7.17 -28.93 -2.10
CA PHE A 36 7.95 -29.52 -3.21
C PHE A 36 7.61 -29.04 -4.63
N ARG A 37 6.84 -27.96 -4.77
CA ARG A 37 6.54 -27.35 -6.07
C ARG A 37 6.97 -25.89 -6.07
N TRP A 38 7.52 -25.45 -7.21
CA TRP A 38 7.79 -24.03 -7.39
C TRP A 38 6.45 -23.31 -7.53
N ALA A 39 6.18 -22.32 -6.69
CA ALA A 39 5.01 -21.46 -6.74
C ALA A 39 5.12 -20.48 -7.92
N GLY A 40 5.28 -21.05 -9.12
CA GLY A 40 5.31 -20.30 -10.36
C GLY A 40 3.94 -19.75 -10.71
N TRP A 41 3.93 -18.86 -11.69
CA TRP A 41 2.72 -18.23 -12.19
C TRP A 41 1.63 -19.26 -12.55
N ASP A 42 2.01 -20.37 -13.18
CA ASP A 42 1.08 -21.44 -13.56
C ASP A 42 0.40 -22.09 -12.35
N HIS A 43 1.14 -22.28 -11.24
CA HIS A 43 0.56 -22.82 -10.01
C HIS A 43 -0.40 -21.83 -9.36
N ALA A 44 -0.04 -20.55 -9.30
CA ALA A 44 -0.91 -19.50 -8.79
C ALA A 44 -2.20 -19.36 -9.64
N GLN A 45 -2.10 -19.48 -10.96
CA GLN A 45 -3.25 -19.48 -11.87
C GLN A 45 -4.12 -20.72 -11.68
N GLU A 46 -3.53 -21.90 -11.49
CA GLU A 46 -4.26 -23.14 -11.23
C GLU A 46 -5.01 -23.07 -9.90
N VAL A 47 -4.37 -22.62 -8.82
CA VAL A 47 -5.04 -22.42 -7.52
C VAL A 47 -6.17 -21.39 -7.65
N ARG A 48 -5.95 -20.29 -8.37
CA ARG A 48 -6.99 -19.30 -8.64
C ARG A 48 -8.17 -19.91 -9.39
N ARG A 49 -7.91 -20.74 -10.42
CA ARG A 49 -8.95 -21.42 -11.19
C ARG A 49 -9.75 -22.38 -10.31
N GLN A 50 -9.08 -23.21 -9.52
CA GLN A 50 -9.74 -24.12 -8.57
C GLN A 50 -10.63 -23.37 -7.58
N VAL A 51 -10.18 -22.22 -7.05
CA VAL A 51 -10.99 -21.38 -6.16
C VAL A 51 -12.20 -20.79 -6.91
N LEU A 52 -12.04 -20.32 -8.14
CA LEU A 52 -13.13 -19.78 -8.95
C LEU A 52 -14.17 -20.85 -9.32
N ASP A 53 -13.72 -22.03 -9.71
CA ASP A 53 -14.58 -23.17 -10.06
C ASP A 53 -15.36 -23.65 -8.83
N SER A 54 -14.68 -23.74 -7.67
CA SER A 54 -15.31 -24.06 -6.40
C SER A 54 -16.32 -22.99 -5.96
N ALA A 55 -16.00 -21.71 -6.17
CA ALA A 55 -16.90 -20.60 -5.85
C ALA A 55 -18.10 -20.51 -6.80
N GLY A 56 -17.96 -20.95 -8.05
CA GLY A 56 -19.04 -21.04 -9.04
C GLY A 56 -19.97 -22.24 -8.82
N ALA A 57 -19.45 -23.34 -8.25
CA ALA A 57 -20.23 -24.53 -7.91
C ALA A 57 -21.07 -24.37 -6.63
N LEU A 58 -20.75 -23.40 -5.77
CA LEU A 58 -21.51 -23.12 -4.55
C LEU A 58 -22.76 -22.29 -4.90
N GLY A 59 -23.95 -22.82 -4.56
CA GLY A 59 -25.16 -22.01 -4.52
C GLY A 59 -25.01 -20.80 -3.58
N THR A 60 -25.80 -19.74 -3.81
CA THR A 60 -25.67 -18.43 -3.15
C THR A 60 -25.58 -18.50 -1.63
N GLU A 61 -26.35 -19.39 -0.99
CA GLU A 61 -26.33 -19.60 0.46
C GLU A 61 -25.08 -20.33 0.97
N ALA A 62 -24.59 -21.34 0.24
CA ALA A 62 -23.37 -22.06 0.61
C ALA A 62 -22.14 -21.15 0.49
N ARG A 63 -22.13 -20.29 -0.55
CA ARG A 63 -21.13 -19.24 -0.72
C ARG A 63 -21.17 -18.22 0.43
N SER A 64 -22.36 -17.76 0.84
CA SER A 64 -22.49 -16.83 1.97
C SER A 64 -21.93 -17.44 3.26
N ARG A 65 -22.28 -18.69 3.57
CA ARG A 65 -21.79 -19.37 4.78
C ARG A 65 -20.28 -19.57 4.80
N GLU A 66 -19.66 -19.85 3.65
CA GLU A 66 -18.21 -19.98 3.55
C GLU A 66 -17.51 -18.63 3.70
N ILE A 67 -18.06 -17.57 3.10
CA ILE A 67 -17.59 -16.19 3.32
C ILE A 67 -17.67 -15.86 4.82
N ASP A 68 -18.79 -16.14 5.48
CA ASP A 68 -18.95 -15.87 6.91
C ASP A 68 -17.94 -16.65 7.77
N ARG A 69 -17.65 -17.91 7.42
CA ARG A 69 -16.61 -18.71 8.10
C ARG A 69 -15.22 -18.14 7.91
N VAL A 70 -14.86 -17.77 6.68
CA VAL A 70 -13.57 -17.16 6.38
C VAL A 70 -13.43 -15.85 7.12
N LEU A 71 -14.48 -15.01 7.10
CA LEU A 71 -14.54 -13.74 7.81
C LEU A 71 -14.40 -13.93 9.33
N ALA A 72 -15.07 -14.95 9.90
CA ALA A 72 -14.99 -15.27 11.33
C ALA A 72 -13.61 -15.81 11.74
N ARG A 73 -12.85 -16.41 10.81
CA ARG A 73 -11.47 -16.88 11.03
C ARG A 73 -10.42 -15.81 10.78
N SER A 74 -10.70 -14.86 9.89
CA SER A 74 -9.82 -13.72 9.69
C SER A 74 -9.98 -12.77 10.87
N SER A 75 -9.00 -12.76 11.77
CA SER A 75 -8.87 -11.75 12.82
C SER A 75 -7.86 -10.67 12.41
N GLY A 76 -8.08 -9.41 12.81
CA GLY A 76 -7.12 -8.31 12.62
C GLY A 76 -7.38 -7.47 11.36
N ALA A 77 -6.32 -6.91 10.77
CA ALA A 77 -6.37 -5.90 9.70
C ALA A 77 -7.26 -6.25 8.49
N PHE A 78 -7.55 -7.53 8.23
CA PHE A 78 -8.44 -7.95 7.14
C PHE A 78 -9.93 -7.68 7.42
N THR A 79 -10.36 -7.64 8.68
CA THR A 79 -11.76 -7.32 9.01
C THR A 79 -12.05 -5.83 8.96
N GLU A 80 -11.00 -4.99 8.97
CA GLU A 80 -11.09 -3.53 8.88
C GLU A 80 -11.06 -3.03 7.43
N ASN A 81 -10.98 -3.92 6.45
CA ASN A 81 -10.98 -3.56 5.04
C ASN A 81 -12.23 -4.06 4.32
N VAL A 82 -12.62 -3.38 3.24
CA VAL A 82 -13.68 -3.77 2.30
C VAL A 82 -13.15 -3.75 0.88
N LEU A 83 -13.72 -4.59 0.02
CA LEU A 83 -13.37 -4.60 -1.40
C LEU A 83 -14.02 -3.38 -2.09
N HIS A 84 -13.18 -2.49 -2.60
CA HIS A 84 -13.57 -1.36 -3.44
C HIS A 84 -13.46 -1.76 -4.93
N PRO A 85 -14.50 -1.52 -5.76
CA PRO A 85 -14.52 -1.97 -7.16
C PRO A 85 -13.33 -1.52 -8.01
N PHE A 86 -12.76 -0.36 -7.70
CA PHE A 86 -11.68 0.25 -8.49
C PHE A 86 -10.30 0.24 -7.81
N LEU A 87 -10.26 0.03 -6.49
CA LEU A 87 -9.05 0.23 -5.68
C LEU A 87 -8.56 -1.06 -5.01
N GLY A 88 -9.24 -2.19 -5.23
CA GLY A 88 -8.94 -3.42 -4.53
C GLY A 88 -9.47 -3.35 -3.11
N PHE A 89 -8.61 -3.23 -2.10
CA PHE A 89 -9.03 -3.10 -0.70
C PHE A 89 -8.92 -1.67 -0.23
N VAL A 90 -9.96 -1.19 0.45
CA VAL A 90 -9.95 0.08 1.19
C VAL A 90 -10.30 -0.17 2.66
N ALA A 91 -9.91 0.74 3.56
CA ALA A 91 -10.37 0.64 4.93
C ALA A 91 -11.90 0.76 4.94
N LYS A 92 -12.57 -0.02 5.79
CA LYS A 92 -13.98 0.20 6.09
C LYS A 92 -14.15 1.66 6.47
N PRO A 93 -15.19 2.34 5.97
CA PRO A 93 -15.57 3.63 6.52
C PRO A 93 -15.73 3.45 8.02
N VAL A 94 -14.78 4.01 8.77
CA VAL A 94 -14.74 3.86 10.21
C VAL A 94 -15.78 4.81 10.78
N GLU A 95 -16.35 4.50 11.94
CA GLU A 95 -17.09 5.52 12.71
C GLU A 95 -16.16 6.73 12.87
N LEU A 96 -16.54 7.85 12.25
CA LEU A 96 -15.72 9.07 12.14
C LEU A 96 -15.22 9.55 13.52
N GLU A 97 -15.95 9.24 14.58
CA GLU A 97 -15.61 9.48 15.97
C GLU A 97 -14.26 8.88 16.39
N LYS A 98 -13.89 7.70 15.87
CA LYS A 98 -12.61 7.04 16.19
C LYS A 98 -11.40 7.78 15.63
N TRP A 99 -11.61 8.62 14.61
CA TRP A 99 -10.56 9.37 13.90
C TRP A 99 -10.75 10.89 13.99
N ALA A 100 -11.67 11.35 14.85
CA ALA A 100 -11.98 12.76 15.01
C ALA A 100 -10.71 13.59 15.27
N GLY A 101 -10.47 14.60 14.43
CA GLY A 101 -9.31 15.49 14.51
C GLY A 101 -8.01 14.96 13.90
N LYS A 102 -7.99 13.74 13.34
CA LYS A 102 -6.79 13.14 12.72
C LYS A 102 -6.92 12.88 11.22
N THR A 103 -8.12 13.03 10.67
CA THR A 103 -8.46 12.65 9.29
C THR A 103 -9.54 13.57 8.73
N HIS A 104 -9.50 13.84 7.43
CA HIS A 104 -10.57 14.52 6.73
C HIS A 104 -11.80 13.59 6.59
N PRO A 105 -13.02 14.02 6.94
CA PRO A 105 -14.20 13.17 6.92
C PRO A 105 -14.49 12.53 5.56
N GLU A 106 -14.33 13.29 4.47
CA GLU A 106 -14.49 12.78 3.10
C GLU A 106 -13.55 11.62 2.80
N ALA A 107 -12.28 11.76 3.20
CA ALA A 107 -11.26 10.76 2.91
C ALA A 107 -11.44 9.49 3.77
N ALA A 108 -11.81 9.67 5.04
CA ALA A 108 -12.17 8.56 5.92
C ALA A 108 -13.35 7.75 5.36
N ASN A 109 -14.39 8.42 4.87
CA ASN A 109 -15.56 7.78 4.26
C ASN A 109 -15.24 7.02 2.97
N LEU A 110 -14.15 7.39 2.29
CA LEU A 110 -13.65 6.71 1.10
C LEU A 110 -12.58 5.65 1.42
N GLY A 111 -12.32 5.39 2.70
CA GLY A 111 -11.41 4.35 3.16
C GLY A 111 -9.93 4.75 3.20
N PHE A 112 -9.65 6.05 3.32
CA PHE A 112 -8.31 6.63 3.48
C PHE A 112 -8.16 7.31 4.85
N PRO A 113 -8.02 6.52 5.94
CA PRO A 113 -8.10 7.04 7.30
C PRO A 113 -6.89 7.89 7.72
N THR A 114 -5.82 7.96 6.93
CA THR A 114 -4.60 8.74 7.25
C THR A 114 -4.51 10.07 6.49
N ASN A 115 -5.49 10.35 5.61
CA ASN A 115 -5.53 11.58 4.85
C ASN A 115 -6.20 12.72 5.65
N THR A 116 -5.49 13.82 5.83
CA THR A 116 -5.97 15.00 6.58
C THR A 116 -6.63 16.06 5.71
N GLU A 117 -6.59 15.89 4.39
CA GLU A 117 -7.00 16.89 3.41
C GLU A 117 -8.31 16.51 2.70
N ALA A 118 -9.04 17.49 2.16
CA ALA A 118 -10.09 17.20 1.20
C ALA A 118 -9.50 16.51 -0.04
N LEU A 119 -10.20 15.53 -0.61
CA LEU A 119 -9.70 14.83 -1.80
C LEU A 119 -9.90 15.65 -3.05
N ILE A 120 -11.09 16.25 -3.16
CA ILE A 120 -11.42 17.16 -4.24
C ILE A 120 -10.96 18.56 -3.82
N GLN A 121 -9.89 19.01 -4.46
CA GLN A 121 -9.25 20.30 -4.20
C GLN A 121 -9.45 21.22 -5.42
N SER A 122 -9.81 22.48 -5.18
CA SER A 122 -9.83 23.47 -6.24
C SER A 122 -8.41 23.74 -6.76
N PRO A 123 -8.20 23.80 -8.08
CA PRO A 123 -6.89 24.13 -8.63
C PRO A 123 -6.48 25.54 -8.20
N SER A 124 -5.23 25.68 -7.75
CA SER A 124 -4.65 26.96 -7.35
C SER A 124 -3.18 27.02 -7.79
N PRO A 125 -2.71 28.15 -8.35
CA PRO A 125 -1.30 28.32 -8.69
C PRO A 125 -0.38 28.37 -7.45
N ASP A 126 -0.96 28.68 -6.27
CA ASP A 126 -0.24 28.83 -5.01
C ASP A 126 -0.11 27.50 -4.24
N ARG A 127 -0.64 26.40 -4.80
CA ARG A 127 -0.60 25.08 -4.19
C ARG A 127 0.20 24.09 -5.02
N LEU A 128 0.87 23.17 -4.33
CA LEU A 128 1.46 21.96 -4.88
C LEU A 128 0.76 20.76 -4.23
N LEU A 129 -0.08 20.07 -4.99
CA LEU A 129 -0.70 18.84 -4.54
C LEU A 129 0.25 17.66 -4.82
N VAL A 130 0.46 16.83 -3.80
CA VAL A 130 1.29 15.63 -3.88
C VAL A 130 0.49 14.44 -3.39
N GLY A 131 0.14 13.54 -4.29
CA GLY A 131 -0.51 12.28 -3.93
C GLY A 131 0.50 11.21 -3.54
N VAL A 132 0.28 10.57 -2.40
CA VAL A 132 1.02 9.36 -1.97
C VAL A 132 0.11 8.16 -2.22
N PHE A 133 0.56 7.24 -3.06
CA PHE A 133 -0.20 6.05 -3.45
C PHE A 133 0.64 4.79 -3.23
N GLY A 134 -0.02 3.70 -2.85
CA GLY A 134 0.61 2.38 -2.75
C GLY A 134 0.17 1.60 -1.52
N GLY A 135 0.88 0.50 -1.26
CA GLY A 135 0.65 -0.40 -0.13
C GLY A 135 1.25 0.08 1.19
N SER A 136 1.58 -0.87 2.07
CA SER A 136 2.00 -0.61 3.45
C SER A 136 3.20 0.33 3.60
N VAL A 137 4.16 0.28 2.67
CA VAL A 137 5.34 1.17 2.71
C VAL A 137 4.96 2.61 2.40
N ALA A 138 4.11 2.82 1.38
CA ALA A 138 3.61 4.15 1.04
C ALA A 138 2.74 4.70 2.16
N GLN A 139 1.93 3.87 2.83
CA GLN A 139 1.12 4.27 3.98
C GLN A 139 1.98 4.72 5.16
N ILE A 140 3.03 3.95 5.50
CA ILE A 140 3.99 4.34 6.55
C ILE A 140 4.64 5.68 6.19
N PHE A 141 5.02 5.86 4.93
CA PHE A 141 5.57 7.12 4.44
C PHE A 141 4.56 8.28 4.51
N GLY A 142 3.30 8.06 4.14
CA GLY A 142 2.24 9.08 4.23
C GLY A 142 2.00 9.56 5.65
N VAL A 143 2.10 8.66 6.64
CA VAL A 143 1.98 9.00 8.06
C VAL A 143 3.24 9.67 8.62
N ALA A 144 4.42 9.07 8.40
CA ALA A 144 5.65 9.51 9.08
C ALA A 144 6.50 10.49 8.26
N GLY A 145 6.44 10.41 6.94
CA GLY A 145 7.28 11.16 6.00
C GLY A 145 6.63 12.43 5.42
N ARG A 146 5.32 12.64 5.62
CA ARG A 146 4.56 13.78 5.05
C ARG A 146 5.24 15.13 5.28
N GLN A 147 5.63 15.44 6.51
CA GLN A 147 6.26 16.74 6.81
C GLN A 147 7.63 16.88 6.15
N ALA A 148 8.46 15.84 6.23
CA ALA A 148 9.79 15.85 5.62
C ALA A 148 9.73 16.01 4.10
N LEU A 149 8.72 15.42 3.45
CA LEU A 149 8.45 15.60 2.03
C LEU A 149 8.06 17.06 1.73
N ALA A 150 7.12 17.63 2.49
CA ALA A 150 6.70 19.02 2.31
C ALA A 150 7.88 20.00 2.47
N ASP A 151 8.67 19.83 3.53
CA ASP A 151 9.86 20.65 3.80
C ASP A 151 10.93 20.51 2.71
N GLY A 152 11.09 19.31 2.16
CA GLY A 152 12.00 19.04 1.05
C GLY A 152 11.55 19.74 -0.23
N LEU A 153 10.27 19.63 -0.57
CA LEU A 153 9.69 20.25 -1.77
C LEU A 153 9.68 21.77 -1.69
N ALA A 154 9.46 22.34 -0.51
CA ALA A 154 9.52 23.79 -0.29
C ALA A 154 10.89 24.41 -0.62
N LYS A 155 11.97 23.61 -0.56
CA LYS A 155 13.35 24.03 -0.90
C LYS A 155 13.64 23.98 -2.40
N VAL A 156 12.76 23.36 -3.20
CA VAL A 156 12.95 23.26 -4.65
C VAL A 156 12.50 24.59 -5.30
N PRO A 157 13.35 25.30 -6.05
CA PRO A 157 13.03 26.64 -6.57
C PRO A 157 11.72 26.70 -7.39
N ARG A 158 11.39 25.63 -8.13
CA ARG A 158 10.15 25.54 -8.92
C ARG A 158 8.87 25.56 -8.07
N PHE A 159 8.96 25.17 -6.80
CA PHE A 159 7.84 25.07 -5.87
C PHE A 159 7.92 26.06 -4.71
N ALA A 160 8.93 26.93 -4.71
CA ALA A 160 9.11 27.94 -3.68
C ALA A 160 7.88 28.85 -3.57
N GLY A 161 7.45 29.11 -2.33
CA GLY A 161 6.28 29.94 -2.04
C GLY A 161 4.92 29.25 -2.22
N ARG A 162 4.89 27.98 -2.68
CA ARG A 162 3.63 27.22 -2.75
C ARG A 162 3.36 26.48 -1.45
N GLU A 163 2.09 26.39 -1.09
CA GLU A 163 1.60 25.49 -0.06
C GLU A 163 1.69 24.04 -0.57
N VAL A 164 2.46 23.18 0.10
CA VAL A 164 2.57 21.76 -0.26
C VAL A 164 1.49 20.98 0.47
N VAL A 165 0.50 20.49 -0.28
CA VAL A 165 -0.64 19.70 0.22
C VAL A 165 -0.40 18.23 -0.11
N VAL A 166 -0.23 17.39 0.91
CA VAL A 166 0.03 15.96 0.73
C VAL A 166 -1.26 15.16 0.93
N LEU A 167 -1.77 14.58 -0.16
CA LEU A 167 -2.92 13.69 -0.15
C LEU A 167 -2.43 12.25 0.08
N ASP A 168 -2.74 11.68 1.24
CA ASP A 168 -2.32 10.31 1.59
C ASP A 168 -3.39 9.30 1.18
N LEU A 169 -3.19 8.68 0.03
CA LEU A 169 -4.10 7.69 -0.58
C LEU A 169 -3.49 6.29 -0.54
N ALA A 170 -2.49 6.09 0.31
CA ALA A 170 -1.85 4.81 0.49
C ALA A 170 -2.57 4.00 1.57
N LEU A 171 -2.66 2.69 1.33
CA LEU A 171 -3.29 1.78 2.27
C LEU A 171 -2.62 0.41 2.20
N GLY A 172 -2.24 -0.13 3.36
CA GLY A 172 -1.73 -1.49 3.48
C GLY A 172 -2.67 -2.53 2.88
N GLY A 173 -2.14 -3.42 2.05
CA GLY A 173 -2.94 -4.43 1.35
C GLY A 173 -3.71 -3.93 0.13
N MET A 174 -3.62 -2.62 -0.20
CA MET A 174 -4.13 -2.11 -1.46
C MET A 174 -3.33 -2.70 -2.62
N ASN A 175 -3.99 -3.52 -3.43
CA ASN A 175 -3.49 -3.96 -4.73
C ASN A 175 -4.18 -3.11 -5.79
N PHE A 176 -3.43 -2.22 -6.44
CA PHE A 176 -3.94 -1.54 -7.63
C PHE A 176 -4.20 -2.60 -8.71
N PRO A 177 -5.43 -2.71 -9.24
CA PRO A 177 -5.64 -3.53 -10.42
C PRO A 177 -4.80 -2.96 -11.55
N TYR A 178 -3.90 -3.76 -12.11
CA TYR A 178 -3.28 -3.46 -13.39
C TYR A 178 -4.38 -3.60 -14.44
N THR A 179 -4.95 -2.47 -14.87
CA THR A 179 -5.78 -2.40 -16.08
C THR A 179 -4.94 -2.61 -17.33
#